data_AF-A0A414DHV4-F1
#
_entry.id   AF-A0A414DHV4-F1
#
_cell.length_a   1.000
_cell.length_b   1.000
_cell.length_c   1.000
_cell.angle_alpha   90.00
_cell.angle_beta   90.00
_cell.angle_gamma   90.00
#
_symmetry.space_group_name_H-M   'P 1'
#
loop_
_entity.id
_entity.type
_entity.pdbx_description
1 polymer ?
#
loop_
_entity_poly.entity_id
_entity_poly.type
_entity_poly.pdbx_seq_one_letter_code
_entity_poly.pdbx_strand_id
1 'polypeptide(L)'
;MMRYYCIKQHDITDCGVACLATICKQNGYKIGITQICEVAGTDKQGTNAYGVIKAAKHLGFSAKGVKGNKESFFSEFPLPCIAVECPSKNGVSSTFMNRIMKTINKPNLSGKYIR
;
A
#
# COMPACT_ATOMS: atom_id res chain seq x y z
N MET A 1 2.20 -1.14 -23.93
CA MET A 1 2.29 -2.06 -22.77
C MET A 1 2.54 -1.24 -21.51
N MET A 2 1.77 -1.42 -20.43
CA MET A 2 2.03 -0.69 -19.18
C MET A 2 3.34 -1.19 -18.56
N ARG A 3 4.20 -0.26 -18.14
CA ARG A 3 5.42 -0.59 -17.40
C ARG A 3 5.06 -0.80 -15.93
N TYR A 4 5.49 -1.91 -15.34
CA TYR A 4 5.38 -2.11 -13.89
C TYR A 4 6.53 -1.40 -13.19
N TYR A 5 6.20 -0.62 -12.16
CA TYR A 5 7.21 -0.05 -11.28
C TYR A 5 7.48 -0.96 -10.07
N CYS A 6 8.68 -0.85 -9.52
CA CYS A 6 9.04 -1.42 -8.23
C CYS A 6 9.95 -0.40 -7.52
N ILE A 7 9.47 0.14 -6.41
CA ILE A 7 10.26 1.03 -5.54
C ILE A 7 10.98 0.16 -4.52
N LYS A 8 12.31 0.25 -4.48
CA LYS A 8 13.12 -0.45 -3.49
C LYS A 8 12.93 0.19 -2.12
N GLN A 9 12.75 -0.63 -1.10
CA GLN A 9 12.78 -0.18 0.30
C GLN A 9 14.15 0.42 0.64
N HIS A 10 14.17 1.48 1.44
CA HIS A 10 15.42 2.10 1.89
C HIS A 10 15.93 1.45 3.18
N ASP A 11 15.00 1.10 4.07
CA ASP A 11 15.27 0.37 5.31
C ASP A 11 14.59 -1.01 5.32
N ILE A 12 14.99 -1.90 6.23
CA ILE A 12 14.35 -3.21 6.41
C ILE A 12 12.88 -3.08 6.82
N THR A 13 12.53 -1.99 7.49
CA THR A 13 11.20 -1.67 8.04
C THR A 13 10.21 -1.10 7.02
N ASP A 14 10.69 -0.69 5.84
CA ASP A 14 9.92 0.08 4.86
C ASP A 14 9.08 -0.76 3.90
N CYS A 15 9.03 -2.10 4.03
CA CYS A 15 8.43 -2.98 3.02
C CYS A 15 6.98 -2.60 2.64
N GLY A 16 6.12 -2.32 3.62
CA GLY A 16 4.73 -1.90 3.38
C GLY A 16 4.62 -0.51 2.74
N VAL A 17 5.52 0.40 3.09
CA VAL A 17 5.58 1.77 2.58
C VAL A 17 6.12 1.78 1.15
N ALA A 18 7.14 0.98 0.84
CA ALA A 18 7.69 0.81 -0.50
C ALA A 18 6.66 0.23 -1.48
N CYS A 19 5.82 -0.70 -1.02
CA CYS A 19 4.68 -1.20 -1.80
C CYS A 19 3.67 -0.09 -2.11
N LEU A 20 3.33 0.76 -1.11
CA LEU A 20 2.43 1.90 -1.33
C LEU A 20 3.05 2.93 -2.28
N ALA A 21 4.35 3.22 -2.14
CA ALA A 21 5.09 4.11 -3.05
C ALA A 21 5.08 3.58 -4.50
N THR A 22 5.18 2.27 -4.67
CA THR A 22 5.07 1.60 -5.97
C THR A 22 3.70 1.83 -6.60
N ILE A 23 2.62 1.65 -5.83
CA ILE A 23 1.25 1.94 -6.30
C ILE A 23 1.08 3.42 -6.63
N CYS A 24 1.63 4.32 -5.83
CA CYS A 24 1.63 5.75 -6.11
C CYS A 24 2.27 6.04 -7.48
N LYS A 25 3.45 5.46 -7.74
CA LYS A 25 4.16 5.61 -9.02
C LYS A 25 3.42 4.99 -10.20
N GLN A 26 2.76 3.85 -10.00
CA GLN A 26 1.91 3.23 -11.02
C GLN A 26 0.73 4.13 -11.43
N ASN A 27 0.25 4.98 -10.52
CA ASN A 27 -0.80 5.97 -10.76
C ASN A 27 -0.26 7.36 -11.15
N GLY A 28 1.04 7.49 -11.44
CA GLY A 28 1.67 8.73 -11.89
C GLY A 28 2.12 9.68 -10.78
N TYR A 29 2.00 9.30 -9.51
CA TYR A 29 2.45 10.11 -8.38
C TYR A 29 3.91 9.86 -8.03
N LYS A 30 4.65 10.94 -7.72
CA LYS A 30 6.02 10.86 -7.21
C LYS A 30 6.02 11.26 -5.74
N ILE A 31 5.99 10.26 -4.87
CA ILE A 31 5.95 10.46 -3.42
C ILE A 31 7.20 9.78 -2.83
N GLY A 32 7.91 10.50 -1.96
CA GLY A 32 9.07 9.97 -1.28
C GLY A 32 8.67 8.92 -0.24
N ILE A 33 9.49 7.87 -0.08
CA ILE A 33 9.29 6.81 0.93
C ILE A 33 9.17 7.43 2.32
N THR A 34 10.06 8.36 2.68
CA THR A 34 10.05 9.05 3.98
C THR A 34 8.73 9.72 4.30
N GLN A 35 8.09 10.38 3.33
CA GLN A 35 6.80 11.04 3.53
C GLN A 35 5.69 10.03 3.83
N ILE A 36 5.74 8.87 3.19
CA ILE A 36 4.78 7.80 3.44
C ILE A 36 5.04 7.19 4.83
N CYS A 37 6.31 7.03 5.23
CA CYS A 37 6.68 6.52 6.56
C CYS A 37 6.16 7.42 7.68
N GLU A 38 6.30 8.74 7.56
CA GLU A 38 5.79 9.72 8.53
C GLU A 38 4.28 9.59 8.76
N VAL A 39 3.52 9.44 7.68
CA VAL A 39 2.06 9.34 7.76
C VAL A 39 1.62 7.95 8.25
N ALA A 40 2.30 6.90 7.77
CA ALA A 40 2.03 5.52 8.14
C ALA A 40 2.40 5.22 9.61
N GLY A 41 3.27 6.04 10.21
CA GLY A 41 3.81 5.80 11.54
C GLY A 41 4.79 4.63 11.55
N THR A 42 5.58 4.48 10.48
CA THR A 42 6.62 3.46 10.37
C THR A 42 7.69 3.73 11.41
N ASP A 43 7.99 2.73 12.22
CA ASP A 43 9.02 2.79 13.25
C ASP A 43 10.05 1.67 13.05
N LYS A 44 10.92 1.48 14.05
CA LYS A 44 11.96 0.44 14.02
C LYS A 44 11.42 -0.99 13.95
N GLN A 45 10.13 -1.20 14.23
CA GLN A 45 9.45 -2.50 14.12
C GLN A 45 8.75 -2.68 12.77
N GLY A 46 8.72 -1.65 11.92
CA GLY A 46 8.07 -1.69 10.62
C GLY A 46 6.75 -0.93 10.59
N THR A 47 5.89 -1.34 9.66
CA THR A 47 4.60 -0.71 9.43
C THR A 47 3.50 -1.75 9.54
N ASN A 48 2.51 -1.52 10.39
CA ASN A 48 1.34 -2.37 10.45
C ASN A 48 0.34 -2.04 9.31
N ALA A 49 -0.58 -2.97 9.03
CA ALA A 49 -1.54 -2.80 7.94
C ALA A 49 -2.43 -1.55 8.10
N TYR A 50 -2.77 -1.18 9.34
CA TYR A 50 -3.54 0.02 9.63
C TYR A 50 -2.79 1.29 9.22
N GLY A 51 -1.48 1.38 9.51
CA GLY A 51 -0.61 2.48 9.11
C GLY A 51 -0.56 2.64 7.58
N VAL A 52 -0.44 1.54 6.84
CA VAL A 52 -0.49 1.56 5.37
C VAL A 52 -1.84 2.07 4.85
N ILE A 53 -2.97 1.62 5.43
CA ILE A 53 -4.31 2.09 5.05
C ILE A 53 -4.47 3.58 5.36
N LYS A 54 -4.01 4.03 6.55
CA LYS A 54 -4.05 5.42 6.98
C LYS A 54 -3.27 6.31 6.00
N ALA A 55 -2.05 5.90 5.64
CA ALA A 55 -1.24 6.59 4.65
C ALA A 55 -1.91 6.62 3.27
N ALA A 56 -2.44 5.50 2.79
CA ALA A 56 -3.13 5.46 1.51
C ALA A 56 -4.35 6.42 1.48
N LYS A 57 -5.15 6.46 2.54
CA LYS A 57 -6.28 7.40 2.65
C LYS A 57 -5.81 8.86 2.70
N HIS A 58 -4.74 9.14 3.43
CA HIS A 58 -4.14 10.47 3.48
C HIS A 58 -3.67 10.94 2.10
N LEU A 59 -3.16 10.03 1.28
CA LEU A 59 -2.75 10.29 -0.11
C LEU A 59 -3.91 10.37 -1.11
N GLY A 60 -5.17 10.24 -0.65
CA GLY A 60 -6.37 10.37 -1.49
C GLY A 60 -6.85 9.07 -2.13
N PHE A 61 -6.30 7.91 -1.73
CA PHE A 61 -6.80 6.63 -2.19
C PHE A 61 -8.01 6.15 -1.37
N SER A 62 -8.96 5.53 -2.05
CA SER A 62 -9.94 4.66 -1.40
C SER A 62 -9.28 3.33 -1.02
N ALA A 63 -8.95 3.18 0.28
CA ALA A 63 -8.27 2.00 0.82
C ALA A 63 -9.10 1.25 1.87
N LYS A 64 -9.15 -0.09 1.75
CA LYS A 64 -9.81 -1.01 2.69
C LYS A 64 -8.93 -2.23 2.95
N GLY A 65 -8.75 -2.59 4.22
CA GLY A 65 -8.13 -3.85 4.62
C GLY A 65 -9.15 -4.99 4.60
N VAL A 66 -8.79 -6.11 3.99
CA VAL A 66 -9.60 -7.32 3.88
C VAL A 66 -8.75 -8.51 4.28
N LYS A 67 -9.30 -9.42 5.09
CA LYS A 67 -8.65 -10.70 5.39
C LYS A 67 -9.14 -11.75 4.41
N GLY A 68 -8.21 -12.50 3.83
CA GLY A 68 -8.51 -13.56 2.87
C GLY A 68 -7.59 -14.78 3.06
N ASN A 69 -7.93 -15.84 2.36
CA ASN A 69 -7.11 -17.04 2.16
C ASN A 69 -6.46 -17.00 0.76
N LYS A 70 -5.72 -18.06 0.41
CA LYS A 70 -5.08 -18.15 -0.91
C LYS A 70 -6.09 -18.14 -2.04
N GLU A 71 -7.27 -18.71 -1.81
CA GLU A 71 -8.37 -18.78 -2.78
C GLU A 71 -8.93 -17.38 -3.09
N SER A 72 -8.82 -16.44 -2.15
CA SER A 72 -9.29 -15.07 -2.31
C SER A 72 -8.58 -14.33 -3.44
N PHE A 73 -7.34 -14.73 -3.80
CA PHE A 73 -6.60 -14.15 -4.93
C PHE A 73 -7.23 -14.44 -6.30
N PHE A 74 -8.06 -15.49 -6.40
CA PHE A 74 -8.75 -15.85 -7.65
C PHE A 74 -10.14 -15.20 -7.76
N SER A 75 -10.60 -14.51 -6.71
CA SER A 75 -11.84 -13.76 -6.75
C SER A 75 -11.67 -12.42 -7.47
N GLU A 76 -12.76 -11.82 -7.92
CA GLU A 76 -12.70 -10.51 -8.56
C GLU A 76 -12.45 -9.41 -7.52
N PHE A 77 -11.28 -8.78 -7.63
CA PHE A 77 -11.00 -7.51 -6.97
C PHE A 77 -10.19 -6.62 -7.90
N PRO A 78 -10.31 -5.29 -7.77
CA PRO A 78 -9.51 -4.39 -8.58
C PRO A 78 -8.01 -4.60 -8.34
N LEU A 79 -7.15 -3.97 -9.12
CA LEU A 79 -5.70 -4.06 -9.00
C LEU A 79 -5.11 -2.66 -9.23
N PRO A 80 -3.92 -2.34 -8.67
CA PRO A 80 -3.06 -3.18 -7.82
C PRO A 80 -3.52 -3.26 -6.35
N CYS A 81 -3.10 -4.29 -5.62
CA CYS A 81 -3.29 -4.45 -4.17
C CYS A 81 -1.97 -4.71 -3.46
N ILE A 82 -1.93 -4.47 -2.14
CA ILE A 82 -0.82 -4.92 -1.28
C ILE A 82 -1.29 -6.13 -0.49
N ALA A 83 -0.61 -7.25 -0.61
CA ALA A 83 -0.86 -8.44 0.20
C ALA A 83 0.25 -8.59 1.25
N VAL A 84 -0.14 -8.92 2.48
CA VAL A 84 0.76 -9.21 3.60
C VAL A 84 0.42 -10.61 4.11
N GLU A 85 1.42 -11.47 4.20
CA GLU A 85 1.26 -12.77 4.84
C GLU A 85 1.32 -12.60 6.36
N CYS A 86 0.28 -13.06 7.06
CA CYS A 86 0.28 -13.08 8.52
C CYS A 86 0.51 -14.50 9.02
N PRO A 87 1.53 -14.73 9.87
CA PRO A 87 1.74 -16.04 10.47
C PRO A 87 0.53 -16.40 11.32
N SER A 88 -0.03 -17.58 11.05
CA SER A 88 -1.18 -18.10 11.77
C SER A 88 -0.75 -19.02 12.90
N LYS A 89 -1.39 -18.89 14.06
CA LYS A 89 -1.15 -19.75 15.23
C LYS A 89 -1.55 -21.21 14.98
N ASN A 90 -2.37 -21.50 13.96
CA ASN A 90 -3.00 -22.81 13.73
C ASN A 90 -2.61 -23.44 12.36
N GLY A 91 -1.46 -23.07 11.78
CA GLY A 91 -0.95 -23.68 10.54
C GLY A 91 -1.61 -23.22 9.22
N VAL A 92 -2.74 -22.50 9.27
CA VAL A 92 -3.36 -21.89 8.08
C VAL A 92 -2.96 -20.43 7.98
N SER A 93 -1.87 -20.14 7.25
CA SER A 93 -1.39 -18.77 6.99
C SER A 93 -2.53 -17.93 6.42
N SER A 94 -2.84 -16.78 7.05
CA SER A 94 -3.92 -15.90 6.60
C SER A 94 -3.32 -14.68 5.91
N THR A 95 -3.84 -14.33 4.74
CA THR A 95 -3.34 -13.18 3.98
C THR A 95 -4.19 -11.96 4.31
N PHE A 96 -3.54 -10.88 4.72
CA PHE A 96 -4.18 -9.57 4.80
C PHE A 96 -3.97 -8.84 3.47
N MET A 97 -5.06 -8.52 2.78
CA MET A 97 -5.03 -7.74 1.55
C MET A 97 -5.48 -6.30 1.85
N ASN A 98 -4.59 -5.35 1.60
CA ASN A 98 -4.93 -3.95 1.48
C ASN A 98 -5.41 -3.67 0.05
N ARG A 99 -6.72 -3.51 -0.11
CA ARG A 99 -7.39 -3.11 -1.34
C ARG A 99 -7.22 -1.59 -1.50
N ILE A 100 -6.37 -1.11 -2.42
CA ILE A 100 -6.12 0.32 -2.68
C ILE A 100 -6.64 0.69 -4.07
N MET A 101 -7.91 1.11 -4.20
CA MET A 101 -8.65 0.91 -5.47
C MET A 101 -9.59 2.01 -5.92
N LYS A 102 -9.17 3.27 -5.73
CA LYS A 102 -9.42 4.36 -6.68
C LYS A 102 -8.79 5.61 -6.10
N THR A 103 -8.02 6.34 -6.89
CA THR A 103 -7.85 7.77 -6.65
C THR A 103 -9.26 8.36 -6.70
N ILE A 104 -9.73 8.92 -5.59
CA ILE A 104 -10.99 9.66 -5.64
C ILE A 104 -10.67 10.92 -6.44
N ASN A 105 -11.29 11.01 -7.62
CA ASN A 105 -11.11 12.08 -8.58
C ASN A 105 -11.15 13.46 -7.89
N LYS A 106 -10.02 14.19 -7.88
CA LYS A 106 -9.97 15.67 -8.00
C LYS A 106 -8.53 16.16 -8.23
N PRO A 107 -8.34 17.26 -8.98
CA PRO A 107 -7.06 17.91 -9.33
C PRO A 107 -6.32 18.57 -8.15
N ASN A 108 -6.54 18.07 -6.93
CA ASN A 108 -6.10 18.66 -5.67
C ASN A 108 -5.36 17.64 -4.77
N LEU A 109 -4.47 16.82 -5.33
CA LEU A 109 -3.20 16.67 -4.63
C LEU A 109 -2.53 18.03 -4.75
N SER A 110 -2.95 18.98 -3.89
CA SER A 110 -2.41 20.33 -3.75
C SER A 110 -0.92 20.25 -4.00
N GLY A 111 -0.33 21.07 -4.87
CA GLY A 111 1.02 20.99 -5.48
C GLY A 111 2.22 20.69 -4.56
N LYS A 112 2.12 19.65 -3.75
CA LYS A 112 2.93 19.22 -2.61
C LYS A 112 3.44 17.79 -2.86
N TYR A 113 2.76 17.05 -3.73
CA TYR A 113 3.11 15.68 -4.17
C TYR A 113 3.29 15.55 -5.69
N ILE A 114 3.26 16.69 -6.40
CA ILE A 114 3.49 16.82 -7.85
C ILE A 114 4.74 17.69 -8.04
N ARG A 115 5.92 17.12 -7.87
CA ARG A 115 7.18 17.65 -8.41
C ARG A 115 7.99 16.48 -8.96
#